data_AF-A0A6N7Z9M0-F1
#
_entry.id   AF-A0A6N7Z9M0-F1
#
_cell.length_a   1.000
_cell.length_b   1.000
_cell.length_c   1.000
_cell.angle_alpha   90.00
_cell.angle_beta   90.00
_cell.angle_gamma   90.00
#
_symmetry.space_group_name_H-M   'P 1'
#
loop_
_entity.id
_entity.type
_entity.pdbx_description
1 polymer ?
#
loop_
_entity_poly.entity_id
_entity_poly.type
_entity_poly.pdbx_seq_one_letter_code
_entity_poly.pdbx_strand_id
1 'polypeptide(L)' 'MHFSFEELIAWTSQEQTLRPGDLLGSGTVRKGCGVEIGRWISQGSVVELEAEGIGVLRNQVGRRGEGPARVVDIIA' A
#
# COMPACT_ATOMS: atom_id res chain seq x y z
N MET A 1 5.13 -8.21 12.76
CA MET A 1 6.13 -8.03 11.70
C MET A 1 7.25 -9.00 11.99
N HIS A 2 7.64 -9.87 11.05
CA HIS A 2 8.68 -10.88 11.32
C HIS A 2 10.10 -10.28 11.25
N PHE A 3 10.30 -9.32 10.36
CA PHE A 3 11.53 -8.54 10.20
C PHE A 3 11.29 -7.09 10.57
N SER A 4 12.24 -6.43 11.20
CA SER A 4 12.18 -5.00 11.49
C SER A 4 12.39 -4.14 10.23
N PHE A 5 12.15 -2.83 10.30
CA PHE A 5 12.42 -1.93 9.18
C PHE A 5 13.92 -1.85 8.86
N GLU A 6 14.76 -1.85 9.89
CA GLU A 6 16.21 -1.86 9.76
C GLU A 6 16.70 -3.13 9.05
N GLU A 7 16.11 -4.29 9.39
CA GLU A 7 16.41 -5.57 8.71
C GLU A 7 15.98 -5.55 7.24
N LEU A 8 14.80 -4.99 6.93
CA LEU A 8 14.34 -4.82 5.54
C LEU A 8 15.31 -3.94 4.75
N ILE A 9 15.74 -2.81 5.30
CA ILE A 9 16.69 -1.90 4.67
C ILE A 9 18.04 -2.59 4.43
N ALA A 10 18.57 -3.27 5.46
CA ALA A 10 19.85 -3.97 5.37
C ALA A 10 19.83 -5.08 4.34
N TRP A 11 18.74 -5.86 4.28
CA TRP A 11 18.56 -6.93 3.30
C TRP A 11 18.46 -6.39 1.87
N THR A 12 17.57 -5.43 1.62
CA THR A 12 17.38 -4.86 0.27
C THR A 12 18.66 -4.21 -0.25
N SER A 13 19.46 -3.60 0.64
CA SER A 13 20.71 -2.92 0.27
C SER A 13 21.84 -3.85 -0.19
N GLN A 14 21.70 -5.17 -0.02
CA GLN A 14 22.72 -6.13 -0.50
C GLN A 14 22.73 -6.24 -2.03
N GLU A 15 21.56 -6.13 -2.66
CA GLU A 15 21.37 -6.36 -4.10
C GLU A 15 20.87 -5.12 -4.84
N GLN A 16 20.39 -4.09 -4.13
CA GLN A 16 19.85 -2.87 -4.71
C GLN A 16 20.43 -1.63 -4.02
N THR A 17 20.79 -0.60 -4.79
CA THR A 17 21.18 0.69 -4.21
C THR A 17 19.94 1.49 -3.84
N LEU A 18 19.70 1.70 -2.55
CA LEU A 18 18.61 2.56 -2.07
C LEU A 18 18.94 4.04 -2.27
N ARG A 19 17.94 4.83 -2.67
CA ARG A 19 18.03 6.28 -2.91
C ARG A 19 17.02 7.04 -2.04
N PRO A 20 17.29 8.31 -1.68
CA PRO A 20 16.29 9.15 -1.04
C PRO A 20 15.03 9.24 -1.90
N GLY A 21 13.87 8.97 -1.29
CA GLY A 21 12.58 8.92 -1.98
C GLY A 21 12.11 7.51 -2.35
N ASP A 22 12.95 6.49 -2.22
CA ASP A 22 12.51 5.10 -2.41
C ASP A 22 11.46 4.71 -1.36
N LEU A 23 10.42 4.00 -1.82
CA LEU A 23 9.33 3.52 -0.97
C LEU A 23 9.46 2.01 -0.75
N LEU A 24 9.73 1.62 0.49
CA LEU A 24 9.76 0.22 0.90
C LEU A 24 8.46 -0.16 1.61
N GLY A 25 7.81 -1.23 1.13
CA GLY A 25 6.64 -1.79 1.78
C GLY A 25 7.03 -2.82 2.84
N SER A 26 6.51 -2.68 4.06
CA SER A 26 6.70 -3.65 5.16
C SER A 26 6.05 -5.02 4.93
N GLY A 27 5.29 -5.17 3.84
CA GLY A 27 4.35 -6.26 3.64
C GLY A 27 3.00 -6.00 4.30
N THR A 28 2.04 -6.89 4.03
CA THR A 28 0.67 -6.79 4.56
C THR A 28 0.58 -7.27 6.00
N VAL A 29 -0.31 -6.66 6.78
CA VAL A 29 -0.68 -7.20 8.11
C VAL A 29 -1.49 -8.49 7.96
N ARG A 30 -1.56 -9.30 9.03
CA ARG A 30 -2.38 -10.51 9.07
C ARG A 30 -3.85 -10.15 8.78
N LYS A 31 -4.53 -10.95 7.97
CA LYS A 31 -5.90 -10.66 7.48
C LYS A 31 -5.96 -9.39 6.62
N GLY A 32 -4.86 -9.05 5.95
CA GLY A 32 -4.72 -7.85 5.14
C GLY A 32 -5.19 -8.02 3.70
N CYS A 33 -5.47 -9.25 3.25
CA CYS A 33 -5.96 -9.50 1.90
C CYS A 33 -7.26 -10.31 1.86
N GLY A 34 -7.99 -10.18 0.74
CA GLY A 34 -9.32 -10.76 0.57
C GLY A 34 -9.37 -12.28 0.73
N VAL A 35 -8.31 -12.99 0.36
CA VAL A 35 -8.22 -14.45 0.54
C VAL A 35 -8.14 -14.84 2.02
N GLU A 36 -7.41 -14.08 2.85
CA GLU A 36 -7.30 -14.36 4.29
C GLU A 36 -8.62 -14.12 5.04
N ILE A 37 -9.46 -13.22 4.53
CA ILE A 37 -10.74 -12.84 5.17
C ILE A 37 -11.98 -13.40 4.46
N GLY A 38 -11.80 -14.18 3.39
CA GLY A 38 -12.91 -14.72 2.60
C GLY A 38 -13.80 -13.65 1.94
N ARG A 39 -13.25 -12.47 1.64
CA ARG A 39 -13.99 -11.33 1.10
C ARG A 39 -13.26 -10.74 -0.10
N TRP A 40 -13.89 -10.82 -1.26
CA TRP A 40 -13.40 -10.20 -2.49
C TRP A 40 -14.02 -8.82 -2.70
N ILE A 41 -13.26 -7.93 -3.35
CA ILE A 41 -13.68 -6.56 -3.60
C ILE A 41 -14.47 -6.51 -4.91
N SER A 42 -15.59 -5.80 -4.93
CA SER A 42 -16.43 -5.56 -6.12
C SER A 42 -16.37 -4.10 -6.55
N GLN A 43 -16.75 -3.81 -7.80
CA GLN A 43 -16.91 -2.43 -8.27
C GLN A 43 -17.84 -1.64 -7.33
N GLY A 44 -17.47 -0.39 -7.04
CA GLY A 44 -18.18 0.50 -6.12
C GLY A 44 -17.82 0.32 -4.64
N SER A 45 -17.11 -0.76 -4.28
CA SER A 45 -16.67 -0.99 -2.90
C SER A 45 -15.74 0.11 -2.43
N VAL A 46 -15.86 0.49 -1.17
CA VAL A 46 -14.89 1.35 -0.48
C VAL A 46 -13.96 0.47 0.34
N VAL A 47 -12.66 0.69 0.20
CA VAL A 47 -11.59 0.04 0.96
C VAL A 47 -10.93 1.10 1.84
N GLU A 48 -10.86 0.82 3.14
CA GLU A 48 -10.22 1.68 4.14
C GLU A 48 -9.13 0.91 4.86
N LEU A 49 -7.99 1.57 5.02
CA LEU A 49 -6.86 1.09 5.80
C LEU A 49 -6.47 2.20 6.77
N GLU A 50 -6.38 1.88 8.05
CA GLU A 50 -6.00 2.82 9.09
C GLU A 50 -4.70 2.36 9.75
N ALA A 51 -3.80 3.31 9.97
CA ALA A 51 -2.60 3.13 10.77
C ALA A 51 -2.51 4.24 11.82
N GLU A 52 -2.40 3.85 13.08
CA GLU A 52 -2.25 4.78 14.19
C GLU A 52 -1.05 5.71 13.99
N GLY A 53 -1.24 7.01 14.23
CA GLY A 53 -0.21 8.03 14.02
C GLY A 53 0.06 8.43 12.57
N ILE A 54 -0.53 7.75 11.58
CA ILE A 54 -0.42 8.09 10.15
C ILE A 54 -1.76 8.61 9.60
N GLY A 55 -2.84 7.87 9.86
CA GLY A 55 -4.20 8.22 9.42
C GLY A 55 -4.88 7.12 8.61
N VAL A 56 -5.93 7.51 7.87
CA VAL A 56 -6.77 6.60 7.07
C VAL A 56 -6.55 6.81 5.58
N LEU A 57 -6.23 5.73 4.87
CA LEU A 57 -6.25 5.67 3.41
C LEU A 57 -7.58 5.05 2.95
N ARG A 58 -8.42 5.85 2.29
CA ARG A 58 -9.73 5.43 1.77
C ARG A 58 -9.75 5.51 0.25
N ASN A 59 -10.09 4.40 -0.41
CA ASN A 59 -10.22 4.34 -1.86
C ASN A 59 -11.56 3.70 -2.26
N GLN A 60 -12.19 4.20 -3.32
CA GLN A 60 -13.34 3.55 -3.95
C GLN A 60 -12.89 2.76 -5.18
N VAL A 61 -13.32 1.51 -5.31
CA VAL A 61 -13.02 0.67 -6.46
C VAL A 61 -13.87 1.11 -7.64
N GLY A 62 -13.23 1.80 -8.58
CA GLY A 62 -13.83 2.22 -9.84
C GLY A 62 -13.98 1.09 -10.85
N ARG A 63 -14.56 1.41 -12.00
CA ARG A 63 -14.58 0.51 -13.16
C ARG A 63 -13.21 0.49 -13.81
N ARG A 64 -12.73 -0.71 -14.16
CA ARG A 64 -11.44 -0.88 -14.84
C ARG A 64 -11.42 -0.08 -16.14
N GLY A 65 -10.40 0.77 -16.32
CA GLY A 65 -10.24 1.61 -17.50
C GLY A 65 -10.96 2.97 -17.43
N GLU A 66 -11.75 3.22 -16.40
CA GLU A 66 -12.44 4.49 -16.16
C GLU A 66 -11.80 5.20 -14.96
N GLY A 67 -10.49 5.43 -15.07
CA GLY A 67 -9.76 6.27 -14.11
C GLY A 67 -10.07 7.76 -14.33
N PRO A 68 -9.85 8.62 -13.32
CA PRO A 68 -9.96 10.06 -13.51
C PRO A 68 -9.03 10.52 -14.64
N ALA A 69 -9.52 11.42 -15.50
CA ALA A 69 -8.82 11.90 -16.70
C ALA A 69 -7.53 12.71 -16.41
N ARG A 70 -7.15 12.88 -15.14
CA ARG A 70 -5.94 13.61 -14.72
C ARG A 70 -5.27 12.91 -13.56
N VAL A 71 -3.97 12.68 -13.74
CA VAL A 71 -3.00 12.50 -12.66
C VAL A 71 -3.17 13.70 -11.73
N VAL A 72 -3.43 13.44 -10.45
CA VAL A 72 -3.39 14.46 -9.40
C VAL A 72 -2.01 15.11 -9.48
N ASP A 73 -1.95 16.42 -9.71
CA ASP A 73 -0.72 17.18 -9.49
C ASP A 73 -0.32 16.89 -8.05
N ILE A 74 0.73 16.09 -7.86
CA ILE A 74 1.35 15.90 -6.55
C ILE A 74 1.97 17.27 -6.26
N ILE A 75 1.24 18.11 -5.55
CA ILE A 75 1.76 19.39 -5.08
C ILE A 75 2.89 19.04 -4.11
N ALA A 76 4.11 19.35 -4.53
CA ALA A 76 5.30 19.34 -3.69
C ALA A 76 5.24 20.49 -2.67
#